data_AF-A0A0H1RBP3-F1
#
_entry.id   AF-A0A0H1RBP3-F1
#
_cell.length_a   1.000
_cell.length_b   1.000
_cell.length_c   1.000
_cell.angle_alpha   90.00
_cell.angle_beta   90.00
_cell.angle_gamma   90.00
#
_symmetry.space_group_name_H-M   'P 1'
#
loop_
_entity.id
_entity.type
_entity.pdbx_description
1 polymer ?
#
loop_
_entity_poly.entity_id
_entity_poly.type
_entity_poly.pdbx_seq_one_letter_code
_entity_poly.pdbx_strand_id
1 'polypeptide(L)'
;MEEAFVATDQPERVGREQFARGNYALAERYFQSAVEAEPGNGDGWLGLAASYDQLGRFDLADRAYGQAVKIKGQTPQVLNNRGYSYLLRGDRAQAERYFRRARSINPNDPTINNNVALTRLAPPNL
;
A
#
# COMPACT_ATOMS: atom_id res chain seq x y z
N MET A 1 9.67 24.95 -1.50
CA MET A 1 9.68 24.87 -0.02
C MET A 1 9.15 23.49 0.31
N GLU A 2 9.95 22.65 0.96
CA GLU A 2 9.54 21.28 1.31
C GLU A 2 8.44 21.37 2.39
N GLU A 3 7.30 20.71 2.19
CA GLU A 3 6.20 20.75 3.14
C GLU A 3 6.66 20.12 4.47
N ALA A 4 6.61 20.89 5.56
CA ALA A 4 7.06 20.45 6.87
C ALA A 4 6.03 19.53 7.54
N PHE A 5 6.50 18.60 8.37
CA PHE A 5 5.63 17.85 9.27
C PHE A 5 5.08 18.76 10.37
N VAL A 6 3.76 18.77 10.52
CA VAL A 6 3.05 19.55 11.54
C VAL A 6 2.09 18.61 12.26
N ALA A 7 2.15 18.55 13.59
CA ALA A 7 1.24 17.72 14.37
C ALA A 7 -0.23 18.09 14.09
N THR A 8 -1.11 17.10 14.01
CA THR A 8 -2.52 17.27 13.66
C THR A 8 -3.36 16.20 14.34
N ASP A 9 -4.62 16.53 14.64
CA ASP A 9 -5.60 15.57 15.18
C ASP A 9 -6.14 14.60 14.11
N GLN A 10 -5.81 14.83 12.83
CA GLN A 10 -6.25 13.98 11.71
C GLN A 10 -5.05 13.48 10.88
N PRO A 11 -4.10 12.77 11.50
CA PRO A 11 -2.85 12.39 10.84
C PRO A 11 -3.07 11.49 9.62
N GLU A 12 -4.04 10.58 9.64
CA GLU A 12 -4.37 9.72 8.49
C GLU A 12 -4.83 10.53 7.26
N ARG A 13 -5.70 11.54 7.47
CA ARG A 13 -6.20 12.37 6.37
C ARG A 13 -5.07 13.13 5.70
N VAL A 14 -4.21 13.78 6.49
CA VAL A 14 -3.06 14.52 5.97
C VAL A 14 -2.08 13.54 5.31
N GLY A 15 -1.85 12.37 5.89
CA GLY A 15 -1.02 11.31 5.29
C GLY A 15 -1.51 10.92 3.88
N ARG A 16 -2.82 10.74 3.70
CA ARG A 16 -3.41 10.46 2.37
C ARG A 16 -3.19 11.60 1.37
N GLU A 17 -3.39 12.84 1.80
CA GLU A 17 -3.18 14.02 0.96
C GLU A 17 -1.71 14.12 0.50
N GLN A 18 -0.78 13.90 1.41
CA GLN A 18 0.65 13.91 1.10
C GLN A 18 1.05 12.76 0.18
N PHE A 19 0.48 11.57 0.39
CA PHE A 19 0.70 10.43 -0.47
C PHE A 19 0.23 10.71 -1.90
N ALA A 20 -0.96 11.31 -2.06
CA ALA A 20 -1.51 11.69 -3.35
C ALA A 20 -0.65 12.75 -4.08
N ARG A 21 0.07 13.59 -3.34
CA ARG A 21 1.04 14.57 -3.88
C ARG A 21 2.40 13.97 -4.21
N GLY A 22 2.65 12.70 -3.90
CA GLY A 22 3.95 12.05 -4.07
C GLY A 22 4.95 12.35 -2.94
N ASN A 23 4.51 13.04 -1.88
CA ASN A 23 5.34 13.39 -0.73
C ASN A 23 5.44 12.19 0.24
N TYR A 24 5.99 11.06 -0.22
CA TYR A 24 5.91 9.78 0.48
C TYR A 24 6.59 9.77 1.85
N ALA A 25 7.71 10.49 2.02
CA ALA A 25 8.39 10.62 3.30
C ALA A 25 7.56 11.41 4.31
N LEU A 26 6.79 12.40 3.85
CA LEU A 26 5.90 13.16 4.72
C LEU A 26 4.64 12.34 5.04
N ALA A 27 4.09 11.64 4.05
CA ALA A 27 3.00 10.69 4.24
C ALA A 27 3.37 9.59 5.26
N GLU A 28 4.58 9.04 5.18
CA GLU A 28 5.12 8.08 6.16
C GLU A 28 4.98 8.62 7.59
N ARG A 29 5.47 9.84 7.85
CA ARG A 29 5.42 10.45 9.19
C ARG A 29 3.99 10.62 9.70
N TYR A 30 3.09 11.07 8.83
CA TYR A 30 1.68 11.23 9.19
C TYR A 30 0.99 9.89 9.43
N PHE A 31 1.20 8.88 8.60
CA PHE A 31 0.63 7.55 8.84
C PHE A 31 1.24 6.87 10.07
N GLN A 32 2.54 7.09 10.34
CA GLN A 32 3.17 6.63 11.57
C GLN A 32 2.51 7.26 12.80
N SER A 33 2.33 8.58 12.79
CA SER A 33 1.59 9.27 13.86
C SER A 33 0.16 8.75 14.03
N ALA A 34 -0.52 8.39 12.93
CA ALA A 34 -1.87 7.81 12.99
C ALA A 34 -1.90 6.44 13.68
N VAL A 35 -0.95 5.55 13.36
CA VAL A 35 -0.90 4.20 13.96
C VAL A 35 -0.32 4.19 15.37
N GLU A 36 0.46 5.20 15.75
CA GLU A 36 0.91 5.41 17.13
C GLU A 36 -0.24 5.90 18.01
N ALA A 37 -1.07 6.81 17.50
CA ALA A 37 -2.25 7.30 18.21
C ALA A 37 -3.35 6.23 18.32
N GLU A 38 -3.57 5.46 17.26
CA GLU A 38 -4.55 4.38 17.21
C GLU A 38 -3.95 3.13 16.56
N PRO A 39 -3.35 2.21 17.33
CA PRO A 39 -2.75 0.99 16.79
C PRO A 39 -3.75 0.07 16.07
N GLY A 40 -5.05 0.21 16.34
CA GLY A 40 -6.14 -0.47 15.66
C GLY A 40 -6.56 0.16 14.32
N ASN A 41 -5.94 1.25 13.90
CA ASN A 41 -6.26 1.93 12.65
C ASN A 41 -5.67 1.19 11.45
N GLY A 42 -6.45 0.30 10.86
CA GLY A 42 -6.04 -0.50 9.71
C GLY A 42 -5.78 0.32 8.44
N ASP A 43 -6.44 1.46 8.25
CA ASP A 43 -6.21 2.36 7.11
C ASP A 43 -4.91 3.15 7.27
N GLY A 44 -4.58 3.56 8.49
CA GLY A 44 -3.26 4.10 8.85
C GLY A 44 -2.14 3.12 8.53
N TRP A 45 -2.29 1.84 8.91
CA TRP A 45 -1.30 0.80 8.58
C TRP A 45 -1.17 0.56 7.07
N LEU A 46 -2.28 0.61 6.32
CA LEU A 46 -2.25 0.50 4.86
C LEU A 46 -1.53 1.69 4.20
N GLY A 47 -1.81 2.90 4.67
CA GLY A 47 -1.14 4.12 4.21
C GLY A 47 0.36 4.09 4.52
N LEU A 48 0.74 3.68 5.73
CA LEU A 48 2.13 3.54 6.15
C LEU A 48 2.87 2.51 5.28
N ALA A 49 2.27 1.35 5.03
CA ALA A 49 2.82 0.32 4.15
C ALA A 49 3.03 0.84 2.73
N ALA A 50 2.04 1.52 2.15
CA ALA A 50 2.14 2.11 0.82
C ALA A 50 3.22 3.19 0.75
N SER A 51 3.37 4.03 1.77
CA SER A 51 4.47 5.01 1.85
C SER A 51 5.83 4.31 1.86
N TYR A 52 5.98 3.24 2.64
CA TYR A 52 7.23 2.46 2.65
C TYR A 52 7.56 1.84 1.29
N ASP A 53 6.56 1.34 0.57
CA ASP A 53 6.73 0.81 -0.78
C ASP A 53 7.29 1.87 -1.74
N GLN A 54 6.71 3.07 -1.74
CA GLN A 54 7.15 4.16 -2.61
C GLN A 54 8.56 4.67 -2.25
N LEU A 55 8.98 4.47 -1.01
CA LEU A 55 10.32 4.79 -0.52
C LEU A 55 11.32 3.63 -0.70
N GLY A 56 10.90 2.49 -1.29
CA GLY A 56 11.73 1.30 -1.46
C GLY A 56 12.06 0.56 -0.16
N ARG A 57 11.38 0.88 0.96
CA ARG A 57 11.58 0.29 2.28
C ARG A 57 10.73 -0.96 2.46
N PHE A 58 10.94 -1.93 1.60
CA PHE A 58 10.07 -3.11 1.44
C PHE A 58 9.92 -3.98 2.71
N ASP A 59 10.98 -4.13 3.50
CA ASP A 59 10.89 -4.88 4.77
C ASP A 59 9.94 -4.22 5.77
N LEU A 60 9.90 -2.88 5.78
CA LEU A 60 8.98 -2.11 6.63
C LEU A 60 7.55 -2.18 6.08
N ALA A 61 7.39 -2.11 4.76
CA ALA A 61 6.10 -2.29 4.10
C ALA A 61 5.47 -3.65 4.44
N ASP A 62 6.24 -4.74 4.41
CA ASP A 62 5.74 -6.08 4.77
C ASP A 62 5.25 -6.18 6.21
N ARG A 63 5.95 -5.55 7.15
CA ARG A 63 5.53 -5.48 8.55
C ARG A 63 4.23 -4.70 8.72
N ALA A 64 4.13 -3.53 8.08
CA ALA A 64 2.94 -2.69 8.12
C ALA A 64 1.73 -3.36 7.45
N TYR A 65 1.92 -4.01 6.30
CA TYR A 65 0.88 -4.85 5.68
C TYR A 65 0.47 -6.02 6.57
N GLY A 66 1.41 -6.62 7.31
CA GLY A 66 1.11 -7.63 8.32
C GLY A 66 0.15 -7.13 9.38
N GLN A 67 0.33 -5.90 9.88
CA GLN A 67 -0.59 -5.28 10.84
C GLN A 67 -1.95 -4.97 10.20
N ALA A 68 -1.96 -4.39 8.99
CA ALA A 68 -3.20 -4.14 8.26
C ALA A 68 -4.02 -5.42 8.06
N VAL A 69 -3.38 -6.55 7.73
CA VAL A 69 -4.05 -7.86 7.61
C VAL A 69 -4.60 -8.35 8.94
N LYS A 70 -3.89 -8.16 10.06
CA LYS A 70 -4.39 -8.56 11.39
C LYS A 70 -5.64 -7.80 11.79
N ILE A 71 -5.72 -6.52 11.42
CA ILE A 71 -6.82 -5.62 11.80
C ILE A 71 -8.01 -5.73 10.83
N LYS A 72 -7.74 -5.61 9.52
CA LYS A 72 -8.79 -5.55 8.49
C LYS A 72 -9.11 -6.91 7.86
N GLY A 73 -8.25 -7.91 8.07
CA GLY A 73 -8.28 -9.15 7.30
C GLY A 73 -7.72 -9.00 5.90
N GLN A 74 -7.83 -10.07 5.11
CA GLN A 74 -7.36 -10.13 3.72
C GLN A 74 -8.43 -9.60 2.76
N THR A 75 -8.74 -8.31 2.85
CA THR A 75 -9.69 -7.65 1.95
C THR A 75 -9.10 -7.49 0.54
N PRO A 76 -9.93 -7.26 -0.50
CA PRO A 76 -9.43 -7.00 -1.85
C PRO A 76 -8.41 -5.86 -1.91
N GLN A 77 -8.65 -4.77 -1.16
CA GLN A 77 -7.76 -3.62 -1.08
C GLN A 77 -6.39 -4.00 -0.48
N VAL A 78 -6.38 -4.73 0.64
CA VAL A 78 -5.13 -5.14 1.31
C VAL A 78 -4.34 -6.08 0.41
N LEU A 79 -5.01 -7.07 -0.21
CA LEU A 79 -4.38 -8.00 -1.13
C LEU A 79 -3.84 -7.30 -2.38
N ASN A 80 -4.60 -6.36 -2.94
CA ASN A 80 -4.17 -5.56 -4.09
C ASN A 80 -2.93 -4.74 -3.75
N ASN A 81 -2.91 -4.04 -2.62
CA ASN A 81 -1.75 -3.22 -2.23
C ASN A 81 -0.51 -4.08 -1.99
N ARG A 82 -0.64 -5.25 -1.35
CA ARG A 82 0.48 -6.20 -1.23
C ARG A 82 0.95 -6.73 -2.58
N GLY A 83 0.03 -7.03 -3.51
CA GLY A 83 0.40 -7.42 -4.86
C GLY A 83 1.20 -6.34 -5.57
N TYR A 84 0.79 -5.08 -5.42
CA TYR A 84 1.51 -3.93 -5.97
C TYR A 84 2.88 -3.73 -5.33
N SER A 85 3.00 -3.95 -4.02
CA SER A 85 4.28 -3.98 -3.30
C SER A 85 5.27 -4.96 -3.92
N TYR A 86 4.86 -6.20 -4.19
CA TYR A 86 5.72 -7.18 -4.86
C TYR A 86 6.06 -6.80 -6.30
N LEU A 87 5.13 -6.14 -7.01
CA LEU A 87 5.40 -5.63 -8.36
C LEU A 87 6.50 -4.57 -8.36
N LEU A 88 6.49 -3.64 -7.40
CA LEU A 88 7.53 -2.61 -7.24
C LEU A 88 8.91 -3.21 -6.96
N ARG A 89 8.95 -4.38 -6.31
CA ARG A 89 10.18 -5.14 -6.02
C ARG A 89 10.66 -5.99 -7.22
N GLY A 90 9.90 -6.03 -8.30
CA GLY A 90 10.14 -6.88 -9.47
C GLY A 90 9.69 -8.34 -9.32
N ASP A 91 9.11 -8.73 -8.18
CA ASP A 91 8.57 -10.08 -7.94
C ASP A 91 7.15 -10.20 -8.52
N ARG A 92 7.11 -10.35 -9.84
CA ARG A 92 5.85 -10.51 -10.59
C ARG A 92 5.08 -11.76 -10.19
N ALA A 93 5.78 -12.83 -9.79
CA ALA A 93 5.16 -14.09 -9.42
C ALA A 93 4.31 -13.93 -8.15
N GLN A 94 4.87 -13.30 -7.11
CA GLN A 94 4.09 -13.00 -5.90
C GLN A 94 3.01 -11.95 -6.17
N ALA A 95 3.31 -10.91 -6.95
CA ALA A 95 2.33 -9.90 -7.33
C ALA A 95 1.08 -10.54 -7.96
N GLU A 96 1.25 -11.43 -8.93
CA GLU A 96 0.16 -12.13 -9.58
C GLU A 96 -0.65 -12.99 -8.59
N ARG A 97 0.00 -13.70 -7.65
CA ARG A 97 -0.69 -14.50 -6.63
C ARG A 97 -1.61 -13.62 -5.78
N TYR A 98 -1.14 -12.45 -5.33
CA TYR A 98 -1.94 -11.53 -4.53
C TYR A 98 -3.07 -10.90 -5.33
N PHE A 99 -2.81 -10.42 -6.56
CA PHE A 99 -3.85 -9.83 -7.39
C PHE A 99 -4.93 -10.85 -7.79
N ARG A 100 -4.58 -12.10 -8.09
CA ARG A 100 -5.56 -13.17 -8.36
C ARG A 100 -6.47 -13.42 -7.15
N ARG A 101 -5.93 -13.41 -5.94
CA ARG A 101 -6.72 -13.54 -4.70
C ARG A 101 -7.60 -12.32 -4.44
N ALA A 102 -7.10 -11.11 -4.71
CA ALA A 102 -7.92 -9.90 -4.64
C ALA A 102 -9.10 -9.98 -5.62
N ARG A 103 -8.83 -10.40 -6.87
CA ARG A 103 -9.84 -10.56 -7.93
C ARG A 103 -10.85 -11.66 -7.64
N SER A 104 -10.46 -12.77 -6.99
CA SER A 104 -11.42 -13.81 -6.61
C SER A 104 -12.45 -13.31 -5.60
N ILE A 105 -12.12 -12.28 -4.82
CA ILE A 105 -13.05 -11.67 -3.85
C ILE A 105 -13.85 -10.53 -4.50
N ASN A 106 -13.21 -9.70 -5.33
CA ASN A 106 -13.89 -8.64 -6.08
C ASN A 106 -13.52 -8.68 -7.57
N PRO A 107 -14.25 -9.46 -8.40
CA PRO A 107 -13.87 -9.70 -9.80
C PRO A 107 -14.09 -8.50 -10.72
N ASN A 108 -14.95 -7.56 -10.32
CA ASN A 108 -15.34 -6.41 -11.15
C ASN A 108 -14.57 -5.12 -10.80
N ASP A 109 -13.59 -5.20 -9.90
CA ASP A 109 -12.79 -4.03 -9.52
C ASP A 109 -11.82 -3.65 -10.65
N PRO A 110 -11.94 -2.44 -11.23
CA PRO A 110 -11.10 -2.02 -12.34
C PRO A 110 -9.62 -1.87 -11.93
N THR A 111 -9.33 -1.47 -10.68
CA THR A 111 -7.96 -1.32 -10.18
C THR A 111 -7.28 -2.67 -10.10
N ILE A 112 -7.96 -3.66 -9.53
CA ILE A 112 -7.44 -5.03 -9.42
C ILE A 112 -7.21 -5.62 -10.82
N ASN A 113 -8.16 -5.44 -11.74
CA ASN A 113 -8.04 -5.96 -13.09
C ASN A 113 -6.89 -5.31 -13.88
N ASN A 114 -6.70 -3.99 -13.74
CA ASN A 114 -5.55 -3.28 -14.31
C ASN A 114 -4.23 -3.83 -13.74
N ASN A 115 -4.16 -4.04 -12.43
CA ASN A 115 -2.97 -4.59 -11.78
C ASN A 115 -2.65 -6.03 -12.22
N VAL A 116 -3.66 -6.89 -12.42
CA VAL A 116 -3.44 -8.22 -13.03
C VAL A 116 -2.94 -8.10 -14.47
N ALA A 117 -3.41 -7.13 -15.24
CA ALA A 117 -2.90 -6.92 -16.60
C ALA A 117 -1.43 -6.49 -16.58
N LEU A 118 -1.04 -5.60 -15.65
CA LEU A 118 0.36 -5.16 -15.50
C LEU A 118 1.34 -6.31 -15.22
N THR A 119 0.91 -7.36 -14.51
CA THR A 119 1.80 -8.53 -14.28
C THR A 119 1.98 -9.39 -15.54
N ARG A 120 1.11 -9.26 -16.54
CA ARG A 120 1.09 -10.08 -17.77
C ARG A 120 1.71 -9.38 -18.98
N LEU A 121 1.88 -8.05 -18.94
CA LEU A 121 2.28 -7.22 -20.08
C LEU A 121 3.81 -7.13 -20.33
N ALA A 122 4.61 -8.13 -19.96
CA ALA A 122 5.99 -8.23 -20.47
C ALA A 122 6.00 -9.00 -21.80
N PRO A 123 6.76 -8.56 -22.83
CA PRO A 123 6.80 -9.25 -24.11
C PRO A 123 7.30 -10.69 -23.92
N PRO A 124 6.88 -11.65 -24.77
CA PRO A 124 7.59 -12.92 -24.84
C PRO A 124 9.07 -12.61 -25.05
N ASN A 125 9.92 -13.24 -24.25
CA ASN A 125 11.38 -13.14 -24.32
C ASN A 125 11.86 -12.95 -25.77
N LEU A 126 12.74 -11.96 -26.00
CA LEU A 126 13.53 -11.87 -27.22
C LEU A 126 14.35 -13.14 -27.43
#